data_AF-A0A0Q0BP19-F1
#
_entry.id   AF-A0A0Q0BP19-F1
#
_cell.length_a   1.000
_cell.length_b   1.000
_cell.length_c   1.000
_cell.angle_alpha   90.00
_cell.angle_beta   90.00
_cell.angle_gamma   90.00
#
_symmetry.space_group_name_H-M   'P 1'
#
loop_
_entity.id
_entity.type
_entity.pdbx_description
1 polymer ?
#
loop_
_entity_poly.entity_id
_entity_poly.type
_entity_poly.pdbx_seq_one_letter_code
_entity_poly.pdbx_strand_id
1 'polypeptide(L)'
;MSALGTLLAAVAGLLLALPAAGRLGWPLRSLSRLLLNALRAIPELVWAVLMVLAAGLGPNAGTLALALHTTGVLGRLFAEALENTSPEPAAAIRLQGGSAWQAFGYGTLPNLWPQLLAYTLYRWENNIRMASVLGFVGAGGLGQMLYVSLSLFQEAQASSVILAMLILVFAVDALSGWSRQRWVRN
;
A
#
# COMPACT_ATOMS: atom_id res chain seq x y z
N MET A 1 6.40 10.27 4.86
CA MET A 1 5.38 9.37 5.42
C MET A 1 4.84 8.39 4.39
N SER A 2 4.08 8.83 3.37
CA SER A 2 3.41 7.90 2.44
C SER A 2 4.34 7.01 1.60
N ALA A 3 5.52 7.51 1.18
CA ALA A 3 6.47 6.69 0.41
C ALA A 3 7.05 5.53 1.24
N LEU A 4 7.56 5.81 2.45
CA LEU A 4 8.10 4.79 3.36
C LEU A 4 7.02 3.82 3.84
N GLY A 5 5.83 4.32 4.20
CA GLY A 5 4.71 3.47 4.62
C GLY A 5 4.24 2.53 3.51
N THR A 6 4.18 3.03 2.27
CA THR A 6 3.78 2.19 1.12
C THR A 6 4.86 1.18 0.75
N LEU A 7 6.14 1.53 0.86
CA LEU A 7 7.25 0.62 0.56
C LEU A 7 7.33 -0.52 1.59
N LEU A 8 7.23 -0.19 2.89
CA LEU A 8 7.12 -1.19 3.95
C LEU A 8 5.88 -2.08 3.75
N ALA A 9 4.75 -1.47 3.39
CA ALA A 9 3.52 -2.22 3.17
C ALA A 9 3.56 -3.14 1.95
N ALA A 10 4.22 -2.71 0.87
CA ALA A 10 4.41 -3.52 -0.33
C ALA A 10 5.31 -4.73 -0.05
N VAL A 11 6.41 -4.52 0.69
CA VAL A 11 7.30 -5.62 1.09
C VAL A 11 6.58 -6.60 2.02
N ALA A 12 5.93 -6.10 3.08
CA ALA A 12 5.17 -6.93 4.00
C ALA A 12 3.99 -7.64 3.31
N GLY A 13 3.31 -6.95 2.40
CA GLY A 13 2.22 -7.50 1.58
C GLY A 13 2.70 -8.62 0.67
N LEU A 14 3.85 -8.46 0.00
CA LEU A 14 4.44 -9.48 -0.84
C LEU A 14 4.88 -10.72 -0.04
N LEU A 15 5.48 -10.49 1.14
CA LEU A 15 5.88 -11.57 2.05
C LEU A 15 4.67 -12.39 2.55
N LEU A 16 3.54 -11.73 2.84
CA LEU A 16 2.30 -12.40 3.24
C LEU A 16 1.52 -13.00 2.05
N ALA A 17 1.73 -12.50 0.84
CA ALA A 17 1.08 -13.00 -0.38
C ALA A 17 1.58 -14.39 -0.79
N LEU A 18 2.89 -14.67 -0.62
CA LEU A 18 3.49 -15.98 -0.91
C LEU A 18 2.82 -17.14 -0.16
N PRO A 19 2.65 -17.11 1.18
CA PRO A 19 1.90 -18.11 1.91
C PRO A 19 0.40 -18.05 1.62
N ALA A 20 -0.19 -16.86 1.43
CA ALA A 20 -1.63 -16.69 1.14
C ALA A 20 -2.07 -17.31 -0.20
N ALA A 21 -1.15 -17.43 -1.16
CA ALA A 21 -1.35 -18.12 -2.44
C ALA A 21 -1.20 -19.66 -2.35
N GLY A 22 -0.94 -20.20 -1.15
CA GLY A 22 -0.87 -21.65 -0.91
C GLY A 22 0.47 -22.30 -1.20
N ARG A 23 1.53 -21.54 -1.50
CA ARG A 23 2.85 -22.10 -1.83
C ARG A 23 3.63 -22.67 -0.63
N LEU A 24 3.22 -22.33 0.60
CA LEU A 24 3.80 -22.83 1.86
C LEU A 24 2.88 -23.80 2.64
N GLY A 25 1.77 -24.25 2.04
CA GLY A 25 0.83 -25.21 2.66
C GLY A 25 -0.48 -24.61 3.19
N TRP A 26 -1.46 -25.48 3.43
CA TRP A 26 -2.84 -25.14 3.84
C TRP A 26 -2.97 -24.32 5.14
N PRO A 27 -2.26 -24.62 6.25
CA PRO A 27 -2.45 -23.86 7.49
C PRO A 27 -1.92 -22.43 7.37
N LEU A 28 -0.74 -22.24 6.76
CA LEU A 28 -0.18 -20.91 6.49
C LEU A 28 -1.06 -20.11 5.51
N ARG A 29 -1.63 -20.78 4.50
CA ARG A 29 -2.56 -20.14 3.55
C ARG A 29 -3.76 -19.52 4.27
N SER A 30 -4.42 -20.28 5.13
CA SER A 30 -5.62 -19.81 5.85
C SER A 30 -5.25 -18.70 6.83
N LEU A 31 -4.15 -18.86 7.57
CA LEU A 31 -3.69 -17.85 8.53
C LEU A 31 -3.33 -16.53 7.85
N SER A 32 -2.52 -16.55 6.78
CA SER A 32 -2.14 -15.34 6.06
C SER A 32 -3.36 -14.65 5.43
N ARG A 33 -4.32 -15.40 4.89
CA ARG A 33 -5.56 -14.82 4.36
C ARG A 33 -6.41 -14.17 5.46
N LEU A 34 -6.50 -14.81 6.62
CA LEU A 34 -7.22 -14.26 7.77
C LEU A 34 -6.57 -12.97 8.28
N LEU A 35 -5.24 -12.95 8.40
CA LEU A 35 -4.49 -11.76 8.79
C LEU A 35 -4.67 -10.61 7.78
N LEU A 36 -4.53 -10.89 6.47
CA LEU A 36 -4.74 -9.89 5.43
C LEU A 36 -6.17 -9.35 5.45
N ASN A 37 -7.16 -10.23 5.69
CA ASN A 37 -8.56 -9.83 5.84
C ASN A 37 -8.79 -8.96 7.08
N ALA A 38 -8.18 -9.28 8.21
CA ALA A 38 -8.29 -8.47 9.42
C ALA A 38 -7.66 -7.08 9.22
N LEU A 39 -6.46 -7.01 8.64
CA LEU A 39 -5.75 -5.75 8.37
C LEU A 39 -6.55 -4.82 7.45
N ARG A 40 -7.19 -5.35 6.40
CA ARG A 40 -7.99 -4.55 5.46
C ARG A 40 -9.40 -4.21 5.94
N ALA A 41 -9.95 -4.99 6.87
CA ALA A 41 -11.31 -4.77 7.37
C ALA A 41 -11.41 -3.51 8.25
N ILE A 42 -10.32 -3.16 8.92
CA ILE A 42 -10.25 -1.99 9.79
C ILE A 42 -10.01 -0.74 8.91
N PRO A 43 -10.88 0.30 9.00
CA PRO A 43 -10.68 1.56 8.29
C PRO A 43 -9.38 2.27 8.67
N GLU A 44 -8.80 3.00 7.73
CA GLU A 44 -7.52 3.71 7.92
C GLU A 44 -7.56 4.71 9.09
N LEU A 45 -8.70 5.38 9.31
CA LEU A 45 -8.89 6.31 10.44
C LEU A 45 -8.84 5.59 11.79
N VAL A 46 -9.39 4.38 11.87
CA VAL A 46 -9.36 3.57 13.09
C VAL A 46 -7.93 3.13 13.37
N TRP A 47 -7.20 2.69 12.35
CA TRP A 47 -5.76 2.41 12.47
C TRP A 47 -4.97 3.65 12.92
N ALA A 48 -5.31 4.83 12.40
CA ALA A 48 -4.65 6.08 12.79
C ALA A 48 -4.81 6.34 14.30
N VAL A 49 -6.03 6.25 14.82
CA VAL A 49 -6.31 6.44 16.26
C VAL A 49 -5.57 5.40 17.10
N LEU A 50 -5.61 4.12 16.70
CA LEU A 50 -4.89 3.05 17.41
C LEU A 50 -3.38 3.29 17.43
N MET A 51 -2.80 3.72 16.31
CA MET A 51 -1.36 3.98 16.21
C MET A 51 -0.95 5.25 16.94
N VAL A 52 -1.80 6.28 16.98
CA VAL A 52 -1.57 7.47 17.81
C VAL A 52 -1.57 7.09 19.30
N LEU A 53 -2.48 6.22 19.72
CA LEU A 53 -2.52 5.73 21.09
C LEU A 53 -1.29 4.88 21.45
N ALA A 54 -0.83 4.03 20.52
CA ALA A 54 0.28 3.11 20.77
C ALA A 54 1.67 3.74 20.61
N ALA A 55 1.87 4.58 19.59
CA ALA A 55 3.18 5.15 19.22
C ALA A 55 3.30 6.66 19.49
N GLY A 56 2.23 7.30 19.96
CA GLY A 56 2.16 8.73 20.21
C GLY A 56 1.73 9.55 18.99
N LEU A 57 1.53 10.85 19.21
CA LEU A 57 1.18 11.81 18.15
C LEU A 57 2.30 11.95 17.12
N GLY A 58 1.90 12.20 15.87
CA GLY A 58 2.81 12.64 14.82
C GLY A 58 2.94 11.69 13.63
N PRO A 59 3.94 11.97 12.75
CA PRO A 59 4.11 11.35 11.44
C PRO A 59 4.17 9.82 11.41
N ASN A 60 4.76 9.27 12.46
CA ASN A 60 5.05 7.85 12.55
C ASN A 60 3.77 7.04 12.74
N ALA A 61 2.83 7.53 13.56
CA ALA A 61 1.53 6.90 13.76
C ALA A 61 0.73 6.82 12.45
N GLY A 62 0.71 7.91 11.67
CA GLY A 62 0.08 7.91 10.35
C GLY A 62 0.73 6.96 9.36
N THR A 63 2.07 6.93 9.35
CA THR A 63 2.83 6.04 8.47
C THR A 63 2.55 4.57 8.78
N LEU A 64 2.50 4.19 10.07
CA LEU A 64 2.18 2.83 10.50
C LEU A 64 0.73 2.46 10.23
N ALA A 65 -0.21 3.38 10.46
CA ALA A 65 -1.63 3.16 10.19
C ALA A 65 -1.88 2.88 8.70
N LEU A 66 -1.31 3.73 7.83
CA LEU A 66 -1.35 3.52 6.38
C LEU A 66 -0.65 2.21 5.99
N ALA A 67 0.50 1.91 6.60
CA ALA A 67 1.24 0.70 6.28
C ALA A 67 0.42 -0.57 6.59
N LEU A 68 -0.16 -0.66 7.78
CA LEU A 68 -0.96 -1.81 8.22
C LEU A 68 -2.17 -2.06 7.31
N HIS A 69 -2.96 -1.02 7.05
CA HIS A 69 -4.12 -1.13 6.16
C HIS A 69 -3.68 -1.46 4.71
N THR A 70 -2.61 -0.82 4.24
CA THR A 70 -2.08 -1.06 2.88
C THR A 70 -1.52 -2.47 2.71
N THR A 71 -0.86 -3.03 3.73
CA THR A 71 -0.37 -4.41 3.73
C THR A 71 -1.51 -5.40 3.56
N GLY A 72 -2.63 -5.21 4.27
CA GLY A 72 -3.81 -6.07 4.14
C GLY A 72 -4.36 -6.09 2.71
N VAL A 73 -4.46 -4.92 2.09
CA VAL A 73 -5.02 -4.79 0.73
C VAL A 73 -4.04 -5.26 -0.34
N LEU A 74 -2.79 -4.77 -0.34
CA LEU A 74 -1.78 -5.19 -1.31
C LEU A 74 -1.47 -6.67 -1.18
N GLY A 75 -1.32 -7.21 0.04
CA GLY A 75 -1.06 -8.63 0.22
C GLY A 75 -2.19 -9.51 -0.31
N ARG A 76 -3.45 -9.05 -0.21
CA ARG A 76 -4.59 -9.77 -0.81
C ARG A 76 -4.57 -9.70 -2.34
N LEU A 77 -4.36 -8.51 -2.90
CA LEU A 77 -4.27 -8.31 -4.35
C LEU A 77 -3.09 -9.08 -4.96
N PHE A 78 -1.95 -9.08 -4.28
CA PHE A 78 -0.76 -9.84 -4.69
C PHE A 78 -1.00 -11.34 -4.61
N ALA A 79 -1.70 -11.84 -3.59
CA ALA A 79 -2.05 -13.25 -3.48
C ALA A 79 -3.00 -13.67 -4.62
N GLU A 80 -4.00 -12.85 -4.95
CA GLU A 80 -4.92 -13.10 -6.07
C GLU A 80 -4.19 -13.05 -7.42
N ALA A 81 -3.29 -12.09 -7.62
CA ALA A 81 -2.45 -12.03 -8.81
C ALA A 81 -1.56 -13.29 -8.93
N LEU A 82 -1.01 -13.77 -7.81
CA LEU A 82 -0.16 -14.97 -7.77
C LEU A 82 -0.94 -16.24 -8.08
N GLU A 83 -2.22 -16.31 -7.69
CA GLU A 83 -3.13 -17.42 -7.99
C GLU A 83 -3.61 -17.40 -9.45
N ASN A 84 -3.77 -16.22 -10.05
CA ASN A 84 -4.21 -16.06 -11.44
C ASN A 84 -3.08 -16.21 -12.47
N THR A 85 -1.81 -16.21 -12.05
CA THR A 85 -0.67 -16.33 -12.97
C THR A 85 -0.49 -17.77 -13.43
N SER A 86 -0.27 -17.98 -14.73
CA SER A 86 -0.09 -19.32 -15.29
C SER A 86 1.13 -20.04 -14.66
N PRO A 87 0.98 -21.31 -14.24
CA PRO A 87 2.08 -22.06 -13.63
C PRO A 87 3.08 -22.61 -14.65
N GLU A 88 2.75 -22.57 -15.95
CA GLU A 88 3.50 -23.20 -17.04
C GLU A 88 4.97 -22.75 -17.12
N PRO A 89 5.30 -21.44 -17.07
CA PRO A 89 6.70 -21.00 -17.18
C PRO A 89 7.55 -21.48 -16.01
N ALA A 90 6.98 -21.49 -14.80
CA ALA A 90 7.67 -22.01 -13.61
C ALA A 90 7.79 -23.54 -13.62
N ALA A 91 6.80 -24.25 -14.16
CA ALA A 91 6.84 -25.69 -14.33
C ALA A 91 7.93 -26.12 -15.34
N ALA A 92 8.07 -25.39 -16.46
CA ALA A 92 9.10 -25.66 -17.46
C ALA A 92 10.53 -25.59 -16.87
N ILE A 93 10.81 -24.57 -16.05
CA ILE A 93 12.10 -24.42 -15.36
C ILE A 93 12.35 -25.58 -14.39
N ARG A 94 11.32 -26.00 -13.64
CA ARG A 94 11.43 -27.15 -12.74
C ARG A 94 11.70 -28.47 -13.48
N LEU A 95 11.08 -28.68 -14.64
CA LEU A 95 11.28 -29.88 -15.45
C LEU A 95 12.72 -29.98 -16.00
N GLN A 96 13.39 -28.85 -16.19
CA GLN A 96 14.80 -28.78 -16.59
C GLN A 96 15.78 -28.92 -15.40
N GLY A 97 15.29 -29.24 -14.19
CA GLY A 97 16.12 -29.40 -12.99
C GLY A 97 16.35 -28.10 -12.21
N GLY A 98 15.68 -27.00 -12.57
CA GLY A 98 15.76 -25.75 -11.83
C GLY A 98 15.12 -25.82 -10.45
N SER A 99 15.71 -25.12 -9.48
CA SER A 99 15.18 -25.02 -8.11
C SER A 99 13.86 -24.23 -8.05
N ALA A 100 13.09 -24.42 -6.98
CA ALA A 100 11.83 -23.69 -6.76
C ALA A 100 12.02 -22.15 -6.77
N TRP A 101 13.16 -21.67 -6.29
CA TRP A 101 13.52 -20.25 -6.30
C TRP A 101 13.78 -19.73 -7.71
N GLN A 102 14.47 -20.51 -8.55
CA GLN A 102 14.69 -20.14 -9.96
C GLN A 102 13.39 -20.15 -10.75
N ALA A 103 12.54 -21.17 -10.53
CA ALA A 103 11.22 -21.25 -11.15
C ALA A 103 10.32 -20.06 -10.78
N PHE A 104 10.37 -19.61 -9.52
CA PHE A 104 9.66 -18.40 -9.11
C PHE A 104 10.28 -17.14 -9.72
N GLY A 105 11.59 -16.96 -9.58
CA GLY A 105 12.28 -15.73 -10.00
C GLY A 105 12.29 -15.49 -11.51
N TYR A 106 12.38 -16.55 -12.32
CA TYR A 106 12.48 -16.44 -13.78
C TYR A 106 11.20 -16.87 -14.52
N GLY A 107 10.34 -17.69 -13.91
CA GLY A 107 9.10 -18.14 -14.53
C GLY A 107 7.87 -17.35 -14.08
N THR A 108 7.72 -17.13 -12.78
CA THR A 108 6.51 -16.50 -12.21
C THR A 108 6.67 -14.98 -12.07
N LEU A 109 7.75 -14.51 -11.45
CA LEU A 109 7.94 -13.12 -11.07
C LEU A 109 7.92 -12.13 -12.25
N PRO A 110 8.55 -12.41 -13.41
CA PRO A 110 8.56 -11.46 -14.53
C PRO A 110 7.15 -11.19 -15.09
N ASN A 111 6.28 -12.21 -15.09
CA ASN A 111 4.90 -12.10 -15.57
C ASN A 111 4.01 -11.34 -14.58
N LEU A 112 4.29 -11.43 -13.28
CA LEU A 112 3.57 -10.73 -12.23
C LEU A 112 4.01 -9.28 -12.06
N TRP A 113 5.26 -8.97 -12.37
CA TRP A 113 5.90 -7.70 -12.06
C TRP A 113 5.11 -6.46 -12.52
N PRO A 114 4.58 -6.40 -13.76
CA PRO A 114 3.81 -5.23 -14.21
C PRO A 114 2.54 -5.00 -13.36
N GLN A 115 1.86 -6.08 -12.97
CA GLN A 115 0.64 -6.00 -12.18
C GLN A 115 0.92 -5.62 -10.72
N LEU A 116 1.97 -6.16 -10.11
CA LEU A 116 2.39 -5.79 -8.76
C LEU A 116 2.77 -4.30 -8.68
N LEU A 117 3.50 -3.80 -9.68
CA LEU A 117 3.84 -2.38 -9.79
C LEU A 117 2.58 -1.51 -9.94
N ALA A 118 1.65 -1.89 -10.83
CA ALA A 118 0.42 -1.15 -11.04
C ALA A 118 -0.42 -1.03 -9.75
N TYR A 119 -0.56 -2.11 -8.99
CA TYR A 119 -1.25 -2.08 -7.69
C TYR A 119 -0.52 -1.22 -6.67
N THR A 120 0.81 -1.32 -6.60
CA THR A 120 1.61 -0.54 -5.64
C THR A 120 1.52 0.96 -5.93
N LEU A 121 1.64 1.36 -7.20
CA LEU A 121 1.54 2.77 -7.62
C LEU A 121 0.15 3.34 -7.34
N TYR A 122 -0.90 2.61 -7.71
CA TYR A 122 -2.27 3.02 -7.41
C TYR A 122 -2.50 3.22 -5.91
N ARG A 123 -1.97 2.30 -5.10
CA ARG A 123 -2.14 2.36 -3.65
C ARG A 123 -1.32 3.48 -3.03
N TRP A 124 -0.12 3.74 -3.57
CA TRP A 124 0.71 4.87 -3.17
C TRP A 124 0.00 6.20 -3.36
N GLU A 125 -0.66 6.40 -4.51
CA GLU A 125 -1.45 7.61 -4.80
C GLU A 125 -2.61 7.77 -3.82
N ASN A 126 -3.36 6.70 -3.59
CA ASN A 126 -4.44 6.70 -2.60
C ASN A 126 -3.92 7.05 -1.21
N ASN A 127 -2.78 6.50 -0.82
CA ASN A 127 -2.13 6.77 0.47
C ASN A 127 -1.63 8.21 0.62
N ILE A 128 -1.28 8.90 -0.48
CA ILE A 128 -0.94 10.34 -0.43
C ILE A 128 -2.19 11.16 -0.10
N ARG A 129 -3.31 10.86 -0.76
CA ARG A 129 -4.59 11.53 -0.48
C ARG A 129 -5.04 11.26 0.96
N MET A 130 -4.92 10.02 1.42
CA MET A 130 -5.31 9.64 2.78
C MET A 130 -4.39 10.22 3.86
N ALA A 131 -3.09 10.41 3.60
CA ALA A 131 -2.19 11.05 4.55
C ALA A 131 -2.62 12.49 4.92
N SER A 132 -3.20 13.22 3.96
CA SER A 132 -3.76 14.55 4.20
C SER A 132 -4.94 14.52 5.18
N VAL A 133 -5.81 13.52 5.07
CA VAL A 133 -6.94 13.31 5.98
C VAL A 133 -6.45 12.82 7.35
N LEU A 134 -5.51 11.88 7.37
CA LEU A 134 -4.95 11.35 8.61
C LEU A 134 -4.23 12.43 9.43
N GLY A 135 -3.64 13.42 8.79
CA GLY A 135 -3.00 14.54 9.48
C GLY A 135 -3.95 15.29 10.40
N PHE A 136 -5.24 15.36 10.05
CA PHE A 136 -6.27 16.00 10.88
C PHE A 136 -6.52 15.27 12.20
N VAL A 137 -6.36 13.93 12.22
CA VAL A 137 -6.58 13.08 13.41
C VAL A 137 -5.33 12.96 14.30
N GLY A 138 -4.29 13.77 14.06
CA GLY A 138 -3.07 13.78 14.88
C GLY A 138 -1.89 12.99 14.29
N ALA A 139 -1.99 12.56 13.03
CA ALA A 139 -0.89 11.91 12.32
C ALA A 139 0.17 12.87 11.75
N GLY A 140 0.04 14.19 11.99
CA GLY A 140 1.02 15.17 11.52
C GLY A 140 0.86 15.67 10.09
N GLY A 141 1.76 16.58 9.69
CA GLY A 141 1.81 17.12 8.34
C GLY A 141 0.75 18.18 8.03
N LEU A 142 0.38 18.29 6.75
CA LEU A 142 -0.54 19.32 6.26
C LEU A 142 -1.92 19.26 6.93
N GLY A 143 -2.44 18.07 7.19
CA GLY A 143 -3.73 17.92 7.90
C GLY A 143 -3.70 18.45 9.33
N GLN A 144 -2.56 18.31 10.03
CA GLN A 144 -2.41 18.89 11.38
C GLN A 144 -2.31 20.42 11.32
N MET A 145 -1.58 20.96 10.33
CA MET A 145 -1.51 22.41 10.11
C MET A 145 -2.89 23.00 9.81
N LEU A 146 -3.70 22.29 9.02
CA LEU A 146 -5.08 22.69 8.74
C LEU A 146 -5.92 22.67 10.03
N TYR A 147 -5.85 21.59 10.81
CA TYR A 147 -6.56 21.49 12.09
C TYR A 147 -6.21 22.64 13.04
N VAL A 148 -4.92 22.96 13.19
CA VAL A 148 -4.45 24.06 14.05
C VAL A 148 -4.93 25.41 13.52
N SER A 149 -4.79 25.68 12.23
CA SER A 149 -5.22 26.95 11.62
C SER A 149 -6.72 27.19 11.80
N LEU A 150 -7.54 26.14 11.60
CA LEU A 150 -8.99 26.22 11.81
C LEU A 150 -9.35 26.38 13.29
N SER A 151 -8.65 25.67 14.19
CA SER A 151 -8.89 25.77 15.64
C SER A 151 -8.56 27.15 16.20
N LEU A 152 -7.63 27.87 15.57
CA LEU A 152 -7.23 29.24 15.91
C LEU A 152 -8.00 30.31 15.12
N PHE A 153 -9.02 29.94 14.33
CA PHE A 153 -9.78 30.84 13.44
C PHE A 153 -8.89 31.66 12.48
N GLN A 154 -7.75 31.09 12.05
CA GLN A 154 -6.81 31.70 11.13
C GLN A 154 -7.19 31.40 9.67
N GLU A 155 -8.28 32.00 9.20
CA GLU A 155 -8.89 31.71 7.90
C GLU A 155 -7.94 31.92 6.70
N ALA A 156 -7.07 32.94 6.77
CA ALA A 156 -6.06 33.19 5.75
C ALA A 156 -5.00 32.07 5.67
N GLN A 157 -4.61 31.51 6.82
CA GLN A 157 -3.66 30.41 6.87
C GLN A 157 -4.33 29.08 6.49
N ALA A 158 -5.56 28.85 6.95
CA ALA A 158 -6.36 27.68 6.58
C ALA A 158 -6.58 27.60 5.06
N SER A 159 -6.96 28.70 4.41
CA SER A 159 -7.14 28.75 2.95
C SER A 159 -5.84 28.45 2.18
N SER A 160 -4.69 28.96 2.66
CA SER A 160 -3.38 28.67 2.07
C SER A 160 -3.01 27.19 2.18
N VAL A 161 -3.28 26.55 3.33
CA VAL A 161 -3.03 25.11 3.53
C VAL A 161 -3.95 24.26 2.64
N ILE A 162 -5.24 24.62 2.53
CA ILE A 162 -6.19 23.94 1.64
C ILE A 162 -5.72 24.02 0.18
N LEU A 163 -5.28 25.21 -0.26
CA LEU A 163 -4.77 25.41 -1.62
C LEU A 163 -3.51 24.56 -1.87
N ALA A 164 -2.58 24.50 -0.92
CA ALA A 164 -1.39 23.66 -1.00
C ALA A 164 -1.75 22.16 -1.09
N MET A 165 -2.73 21.70 -0.30
CA MET A 165 -3.24 20.32 -0.37
C MET A 165 -3.87 20.02 -1.74
N LEU A 166 -4.65 20.94 -2.31
CA LEU A 166 -5.24 20.80 -3.64
C LEU A 166 -4.18 20.68 -4.73
N ILE A 167 -3.18 21.57 -4.73
CA ILE A 167 -2.07 21.54 -5.69
C ILE A 167 -1.31 20.21 -5.59
N LEU A 168 -1.01 19.76 -4.37
CA LEU A 168 -0.33 18.49 -4.14
C LEU A 168 -1.12 17.31 -4.71
N VAL A 169 -2.43 17.25 -4.43
CA VAL A 169 -3.31 16.19 -4.92
C VAL A 169 -3.37 16.19 -6.45
N PHE A 170 -3.53 17.35 -7.09
CA PHE A 170 -3.53 17.46 -8.54
C PHE A 170 -2.18 17.05 -9.16
N ALA A 171 -1.07 17.45 -8.56
CA ALA A 171 0.25 17.07 -9.02
C ALA A 171 0.46 15.54 -8.97
N VAL A 172 0.02 14.90 -7.89
CA VAL A 172 0.09 13.44 -7.73
C VAL A 172 -0.82 12.72 -8.71
N ASP A 173 -2.05 13.21 -8.92
CA ASP A 173 -2.99 12.66 -9.90
C ASP A 173 -2.47 12.81 -11.34
N ALA A 174 -1.81 13.92 -11.67
CA ALA A 174 -1.18 14.12 -12.98
C ALA A 174 0.02 13.19 -13.21
N LEU A 175 0.89 13.03 -12.20
CA LEU A 175 2.04 12.11 -12.25
C LEU A 175 1.59 10.65 -12.35
N SER A 176 0.54 10.28 -11.61
CA SER A 176 -0.14 8.98 -11.71
C SER A 176 -0.63 8.70 -13.12
N GLY A 177 -1.40 9.65 -13.68
CA GLY A 177 -1.97 9.53 -15.02
C GLY A 177 -0.89 9.33 -16.07
N TRP A 178 0.19 10.09 -15.98
CA TRP A 178 1.35 9.95 -16.87
C TRP A 178 2.04 8.60 -16.73
N SER A 179 2.27 8.12 -15.49
CA SER A 179 2.90 6.83 -15.24
C SER A 179 2.02 5.67 -15.74
N ARG A 180 0.73 5.65 -15.41
CA ARG A 180 -0.20 4.61 -15.89
C ARG A 180 -0.26 4.52 -17.41
N GLN A 181 -0.28 5.65 -18.11
CA GLN A 181 -0.29 5.67 -19.57
C GLN A 181 0.98 5.09 -20.18
N ARG A 182 2.14 5.23 -19.51
CA ARG A 182 3.43 4.76 -20.02
C ARG A 182 3.72 3.29 -19.72
N TRP A 183 3.21 2.74 -18.61
CA TRP A 183 3.54 1.39 -18.14
C TRP A 183 2.42 0.34 -18.29
N VAL A 184 1.15 0.75 -18.43
CA VAL A 184 0.00 -0.18 -18.49
C VAL A 184 -0.58 -0.30 -19.90
N ARG A 185 -0.15 0.55 -20.84
CA ARG A 185 -0.78 0.69 -22.17
C ARG A 185 0.10 0.27 -23.35
N ASN A 186 1.06 -0.64 -23.12
CA ASN A 186 1.80 -1.35 -24.17
C ASN A 186 1.72 -2.85 -23.95
#